data_AF-A0A1X1EEI3-F1
#
_entry.id   AF-A0A1X1EEI3-F1
#
_cell.length_a   1.000
_cell.length_b   1.000
_cell.length_c   1.000
_cell.angle_alpha   90.00
_cell.angle_beta   90.00
_cell.angle_gamma   90.00
#
_symmetry.space_group_name_H-M   'P 1'
#
loop_
_entity.id
_entity.type
_entity.pdbx_description
1 polymer ?
#
loop_
_entity_poly.entity_id
_entity_poly.type
_entity_poly.pdbx_seq_one_letter_code
_entity_poly.pdbx_strand_id
1 'polypeptide(L)'
;MKQPFDNIRCGRTVIRYYDAYGGWMLPDKTITRNPLKAARIAEETEAARSEKKQAWQLYEIQYLAERNPCINFRTVAQKLDRTPEDVRQMHRAISAGS
;
A
#
# COMPACT_ATOMS: atom_id res chain seq x y z
N MET A 1 -18.02 12.43 -2.01
CA MET A 1 -18.84 12.53 -0.79
C MET A 1 -20.24 12.95 -1.20
N LYS A 2 -21.29 12.28 -0.72
CA LYS A 2 -22.69 12.68 -0.98
C LYS A 2 -23.32 13.44 0.18
N GLN A 3 -22.76 13.29 1.38
CA GLN A 3 -23.19 13.96 2.59
C GLN A 3 -21.98 14.59 3.31
N PRO A 4 -22.18 15.66 4.11
CA PRO A 4 -21.10 16.31 4.85
C PRO A 4 -20.48 15.44 5.96
N PHE A 5 -21.09 14.31 6.30
CA PHE A 5 -20.65 13.35 7.31
C PHE A 5 -20.17 12.02 6.70
N ASP A 6 -19.96 12.00 5.38
CA ASP A 6 -19.60 10.79 4.65
C ASP A 6 -18.16 10.37 4.95
N ASN A 7 -17.89 9.07 4.81
CA ASN A 7 -16.55 8.53 4.97
C ASN A 7 -15.67 9.00 3.81
N ILE A 8 -14.42 9.34 4.11
CA ILE A 8 -13.46 9.73 3.08
C ILE A 8 -12.70 8.51 2.62
N ARG A 9 -12.76 8.24 1.31
CA ARG A 9 -12.12 7.08 0.70
C ARG A 9 -11.08 7.55 -0.30
N CYS A 10 -9.85 7.05 -0.15
CA CYS A 10 -8.78 7.22 -1.11
C CYS A 10 -8.14 5.86 -1.39
N GLY A 11 -8.34 5.32 -2.60
CA GLY A 11 -7.91 3.96 -2.94
C GLY A 11 -8.51 2.91 -2.01
N ARG A 12 -7.66 2.22 -1.24
CA ARG A 12 -8.09 1.24 -0.23
C ARG A 12 -8.07 1.83 1.19
N THR A 13 -7.59 3.06 1.36
CA THR A 13 -7.60 3.77 2.63
C THR A 13 -8.97 4.43 2.86
N VAL A 14 -9.53 4.23 4.05
CA VAL A 14 -10.83 4.79 4.44
C VAL A 14 -10.68 5.51 5.77
N ILE A 15 -10.90 6.81 5.76
CA ILE A 15 -11.00 7.64 6.95
C ILE A 15 -12.49 7.73 7.33
N ARG A 16 -12.82 7.17 8.50
CA ARG A 16 -14.20 7.05 8.96
C ARG A 16 -14.65 8.31 9.69
N TYR A 17 -15.87 8.74 9.39
CA TYR A 17 -16.58 9.73 10.20
C TYR A 17 -17.14 9.03 11.44
N TYR A 18 -17.02 9.69 12.59
CA TYR A 18 -17.60 9.24 13.84
C TYR A 18 -18.59 10.29 14.35
N ASP A 19 -19.87 9.95 14.32
CA ASP A 19 -20.96 10.82 14.79
C ASP A 19 -20.80 11.21 16.27
N ALA A 20 -20.34 10.26 17.11
CA ALA A 20 -20.12 10.48 18.54
C ALA A 20 -19.13 11.63 18.84
N TYR A 21 -18.22 11.93 17.91
CA TYR A 21 -17.22 12.98 18.05
C TYR A 21 -17.39 14.12 17.03
N GLY A 22 -18.36 13.99 16.12
CA GLY A 22 -18.66 14.96 15.07
C GLY A 22 -17.48 15.21 14.12
N GLY A 23 -16.70 14.18 13.77
CA GLY A 23 -15.52 14.36 12.94
C GLY A 23 -14.92 13.06 12.39
N TRP A 24 -13.92 13.22 11.53
CA TRP A 24 -13.16 12.14 10.93
C TRP A 24 -11.98 11.74 11.80
N MET A 25 -11.84 10.44 12.05
CA MET A 25 -10.72 9.91 12.82
C MET A 25 -9.52 9.64 11.91
N LEU A 26 -8.42 10.32 12.21
CA LEU A 26 -7.15 10.19 11.52
C LEU A 26 -6.40 8.92 11.98
N PRO A 27 -5.38 8.46 11.22
CA PRO A 27 -4.61 7.25 11.54
C PRO A 27 -3.86 7.33 12.88
N ASP A 28 -3.57 8.54 13.36
CA ASP A 28 -2.93 8.84 14.64
C ASP A 28 -3.93 8.86 15.82
N LYS A 29 -5.20 8.47 15.58
CA LYS A 29 -6.33 8.51 16.52
C LYS A 29 -6.78 9.92 16.91
N THR A 30 -6.30 10.96 16.23
CA THR A 30 -6.85 12.31 16.39
C THR A 30 -8.11 12.50 15.57
N ILE A 31 -8.95 13.47 15.94
CA ILE A 31 -10.20 13.74 15.25
C ILE A 31 -10.11 15.09 14.58
N THR A 32 -10.46 15.15 13.29
CA THR A 32 -10.54 16.40 12.54
C THR A 32 -11.96 16.63 12.04
N ARG A 33 -12.40 17.89 12.14
CA ARG A 33 -13.68 18.36 11.55
C ARG A 33 -13.48 18.96 10.16
N ASN A 34 -12.24 19.03 9.68
CA ASN A 34 -11.94 19.58 8.37
C ASN A 34 -11.90 18.43 7.34
N PRO A 35 -12.87 18.37 6.41
CA PRO A 35 -12.91 17.30 5.41
C PRO A 35 -11.71 17.33 4.45
N LEU A 36 -11.17 18.51 4.13
CA LEU A 36 -10.01 18.65 3.26
C LEU A 36 -8.75 18.08 3.92
N LYS A 37 -8.60 18.32 5.23
CA LYS A 37 -7.48 17.76 6.00
C LYS A 37 -7.58 16.24 6.05
N ALA A 38 -8.78 15.70 6.31
CA ALA A 38 -9.00 14.26 6.34
C ALA A 38 -8.78 13.60 4.96
N ALA A 39 -9.14 14.27 3.86
CA ALA A 39 -8.86 13.81 2.50
C ALA A 39 -7.36 13.76 2.19
N ARG A 40 -6.62 14.84 2.52
CA ARG A 40 -5.17 14.87 2.35
C ARG A 40 -4.47 13.75 3.13
N ILE A 41 -4.86 13.53 4.38
CA ILE A 41 -4.28 12.46 5.21
C ILE A 41 -4.61 11.07 4.63
N ALA A 42 -5.80 10.89 4.06
CA ALA A 42 -6.15 9.64 3.38
C ALA A 42 -5.24 9.37 2.17
N GLU A 43 -4.91 10.40 1.39
CA GLU A 43 -3.96 10.31 0.27
C GLU A 43 -2.54 10.00 0.75
N GLU A 44 -2.03 10.74 1.74
CA GLU A 44 -0.71 10.51 2.33
C GLU A 44 -0.57 9.10 2.90
N THR A 45 -1.64 8.57 3.51
CA THR A 45 -1.67 7.21 4.06
C THR A 45 -1.66 6.15 2.95
N GLU A 46 -2.43 6.34 1.87
CA GLU A 46 -2.44 5.41 0.74
C GLU A 46 -1.09 5.41 -0.01
N ALA A 47 -0.46 6.58 -0.15
CA ALA A 47 0.87 6.73 -0.73
C ALA A 47 1.92 5.97 0.12
N ALA A 48 1.98 6.25 1.43
CA ALA A 48 2.91 5.58 2.34
C ALA A 48 2.69 4.06 2.39
N ARG A 49 1.45 3.59 2.25
CA ARG A 49 1.16 2.17 2.17
C ARG A 49 1.66 1.55 0.87
N SER A 50 1.51 2.26 -0.25
CA SER A 50 1.99 1.82 -1.56
C SER A 50 3.52 1.74 -1.59
N GLU A 51 4.21 2.73 -1.02
CA GLU A 51 5.67 2.76 -0.88
C GLU A 51 6.17 1.60 0.00
N LYS A 52 5.55 1.37 1.17
CA LYS A 52 5.90 0.22 2.02
C LYS A 52 5.69 -1.10 1.29
N LYS A 53 4.58 -1.27 0.57
CA LYS A 53 4.33 -2.49 -0.22
C LYS A 53 5.43 -2.71 -1.26
N GLN A 54 5.87 -1.65 -1.94
CA GLN A 54 6.95 -1.72 -2.92
C GLN A 54 8.31 -2.05 -2.30
N ALA A 55 8.63 -1.51 -1.12
CA ALA A 55 9.87 -1.78 -0.41
C ALA A 55 10.01 -3.26 0.00
N TRP A 56 8.98 -3.86 0.59
CA TRP A 56 9.01 -5.27 1.01
C TRP A 56 9.13 -6.24 -0.18
N GLN A 57 8.57 -5.89 -1.34
CA GLN A 57 8.59 -6.73 -2.54
C GLN A 57 10.00 -6.99 -3.07
N LEU A 58 10.91 -6.02 -2.97
CA LEU A 58 12.31 -6.20 -3.39
C LEU A 58 13.07 -7.18 -2.48
N TYR A 59 12.91 -7.03 -1.16
CA TYR A 59 13.52 -7.93 -0.18
C TYR A 59 12.98 -9.36 -0.29
N GLU A 60 11.68 -9.53 -0.57
CA GLU A 60 11.08 -10.86 -0.72
C GLU A 60 11.60 -11.59 -1.96
N ILE A 61 11.78 -10.89 -3.08
CA ILE A 61 12.35 -11.48 -4.29
C ILE A 61 13.81 -11.86 -4.06
N GLN A 62 14.60 -11.00 -3.40
CA GLN A 62 15.99 -11.30 -3.06
C GLN A 62 16.09 -12.54 -2.16
N TYR A 63 15.30 -12.59 -1.09
CA TYR A 63 15.28 -13.74 -0.18
C TYR A 63 14.88 -15.04 -0.87
N LEU A 64 13.88 -14.99 -1.75
CA LEU A 64 13.46 -16.15 -2.52
C LEU A 64 14.55 -16.60 -3.49
N ALA A 65 15.31 -15.66 -4.08
CA ALA A 65 16.37 -15.95 -5.04
C ALA A 65 17.59 -16.58 -4.36
N GLU A 66 17.94 -16.09 -3.17
CA GLU A 66 18.98 -16.69 -2.32
C GLU A 66 18.60 -18.09 -1.84
N ARG A 67 17.33 -18.32 -1.47
CA ARG A 67 16.87 -19.64 -0.99
C ARG A 67 16.64 -20.68 -2.08
N ASN A 68 16.36 -20.27 -3.31
CA ASN A 68 16.05 -21.18 -4.40
C ASN A 68 16.72 -20.74 -5.70
N PRO A 69 17.84 -21.36 -6.12
CA PRO A 69 18.52 -21.01 -7.37
C PRO A 69 17.68 -21.29 -8.64
N CYS A 70 16.57 -22.04 -8.51
CA CYS A 70 15.65 -22.37 -9.60
C CYS A 70 14.26 -21.78 -9.32
N ILE A 71 14.16 -20.46 -9.09
CA ILE A 71 12.85 -19.80 -8.87
C ILE A 71 11.90 -20.06 -10.04
N ASN A 72 10.71 -20.55 -9.72
CA ASN A 72 9.56 -20.48 -10.63
C ASN A 72 8.85 -19.13 -10.45
N PHE A 73 9.07 -18.21 -11.40
CA PHE A 73 8.51 -16.85 -11.37
C PHE A 73 6.98 -16.81 -11.28
N ARG A 74 6.27 -17.86 -11.75
CA ARG A 74 4.80 -17.91 -11.64
C ARG A 74 4.34 -18.10 -10.19
N THR A 75 5.03 -18.95 -9.43
CA THR A 75 4.71 -19.19 -8.02
C THR A 75 4.98 -17.95 -7.17
N VAL A 76 6.07 -17.24 -7.45
CA VAL A 76 6.42 -15.98 -6.79
C VAL A 76 5.41 -14.89 -7.13
N ALA A 77 5.02 -14.79 -8.40
CA ALA A 77 3.98 -13.86 -8.85
C ALA A 77 2.63 -14.10 -8.16
N GLN A 78 2.22 -15.36 -8.00
CA GLN A 78 1.01 -15.71 -7.25
C GLN A 78 1.08 -15.30 -5.77
N LYS A 79 2.21 -15.56 -5.09
CA LYS A 79 2.38 -15.16 -3.68
C LYS A 79 2.41 -13.65 -3.47
N LEU A 80 3.01 -12.93 -4.41
CA LEU A 80 3.12 -11.47 -4.38
C LEU A 80 1.88 -10.73 -4.91
N ASP A 81 0.87 -11.47 -5.41
CA ASP A 81 -0.31 -10.91 -6.09
C ASP A 81 0.10 -9.99 -7.26
N ARG A 82 1.08 -10.46 -8.06
CA ARG A 82 1.69 -9.74 -9.19
C ARG A 82 1.64 -10.56 -10.48
N THR A 83 1.97 -9.93 -11.60
CA THR A 83 2.19 -10.64 -12.86
C THR A 83 3.60 -11.26 -12.89
N PRO A 84 3.78 -12.39 -13.60
CA PRO A 84 5.10 -13.01 -13.77
C PRO A 84 6.12 -12.13 -14.52
N GLU A 85 5.66 -11.10 -15.23
CA GLU A 85 6.52 -10.13 -15.91
C GLU A 85 7.08 -9.08 -14.94
N ASP A 86 6.25 -8.58 -14.04
CA ASP A 86 6.63 -7.64 -12.99
C ASP A 86 7.72 -8.25 -12.09
N VAL A 87 7.54 -9.52 -11.69
CA VAL A 87 8.55 -10.27 -10.92
C VAL A 87 9.85 -10.47 -11.70
N ARG A 88 9.79 -10.71 -13.01
CA ARG A 88 10.99 -10.84 -13.86
C ARG A 88 11.74 -9.52 -13.98
N GLN A 89 11.04 -8.40 -14.10
CA GLN A 89 11.64 -7.06 -14.16
C GLN A 89 12.33 -6.72 -12.84
N MET A 90 11.70 -7.01 -11.70
CA MET A 90 12.30 -6.83 -10.38
C MET A 90 13.54 -7.71 -10.17
N HIS A 91 13.49 -9.00 -10.55
CA HIS A 91 14.65 -9.89 -10.49
C HIS A 91 15.81 -9.36 -11.35
N ARG A 92 15.53 -8.87 -12.56
CA ARG A 92 16.56 -8.26 -13.43
C ARG A 92 17.19 -7.02 -12.80
N ALA A 93 16.39 -6.15 -12.19
CA ALA A 93 16.89 -4.95 -11.52
C ALA A 93 17.84 -5.29 -10.36
N ILE A 94 17.57 -6.38 -9.63
CA ILE A 94 18.44 -6.89 -8.57
C ILE A 94 19.74 -7.46 -9.16
N SER A 95 19.65 -8.33 -10.17
CA SER A 95 20.83 -8.94 -10.80
C SER A 95 21.73 -7.94 -11.54
N ALA A 96 21.18 -6.83 -12.03
CA ALA A 96 21.96 -5.79 -12.71
C ALA A 96 22.73 -4.87 -11.74
N GLY A 97 22.41 -4.92 -10.45
CA GLY A 97 23.08 -4.14 -9.40
C GLY A 97 24.08 -4.93 -8.55
N SER A 98 24.28 -6.23 -8.85
CA SER A 98 25.27 -7.10 -8.18
C SER A 98 26.51 -7.31 -9.03
#